data_AF-A0A7X7V308-F1
#
_entry.id   AF-A0A7X7V308-F1
#
_cell.length_a   1.000
_cell.length_b   1.000
_cell.length_c   1.000
_cell.angle_alpha   90.00
_cell.angle_beta   90.00
_cell.angle_gamma   90.00
#
_symmetry.space_group_name_H-M   'P 1'
#
loop_
_entity.id
_entity.type
_entity.pdbx_description
1 polymer ?
#
loop_
_entity_poly.entity_id
_entity_poly.type
_entity_poly.pdbx_seq_one_letter_code
_entity_poly.pdbx_strand_id
1 'polypeptide(L)'
;TGVISGIPQMAGTYYFSIEASNSVSTSHVDYMITIADEGGTIEPYKFTKGADQDWEQGSSAALYFETDGPYSIFKELYIDGVQVDEDLYTAWFGSTKLTLSPELLKTLSLGQHTIMADYQNGQKPSTVFNVTEASSEPKPSKCLGDAYWDEKAQACVVYDPSEIPDTSVK
;
A
#
# COMPACT_ATOMS: atom_id res chain seq x y z
N THR A 1 -8.28 -19.40 34.58
CA THR A 1 -8.39 -18.21 33.71
C THR A 1 -8.00 -17.01 34.53
N GLY A 2 -7.07 -16.18 34.03
CA GLY A 2 -6.82 -14.86 34.60
C GLY A 2 -7.83 -13.88 33.99
N VAL A 3 -8.51 -13.10 34.82
CA VAL A 3 -9.42 -12.04 34.37
C VAL A 3 -8.75 -10.70 34.68
N ILE A 4 -8.66 -9.84 33.68
CA ILE A 4 -8.28 -8.44 33.85
C ILE A 4 -9.59 -7.65 33.83
N SER A 5 -9.94 -6.99 34.94
CA SER A 5 -11.21 -6.26 35.10
C SER A 5 -11.01 -4.93 35.81
N GLY A 6 -11.74 -3.90 35.38
CA GLY A 6 -11.78 -2.57 35.98
C GLY A 6 -12.88 -1.71 35.36
N ILE A 7 -13.11 -0.52 35.91
CA ILE A 7 -14.00 0.49 35.32
C ILE A 7 -13.12 1.58 34.70
N PRO A 8 -13.03 1.68 33.37
CA PRO A 8 -12.24 2.72 32.74
C PRO A 8 -12.86 4.10 33.00
N GLN A 9 -12.04 5.07 33.41
CA GLN A 9 -12.46 6.44 33.72
C GLN A 9 -12.15 7.45 32.61
N MET A 10 -11.48 7.00 31.55
CA MET A 10 -11.12 7.81 30.39
C MET A 10 -11.50 7.03 29.15
N ALA A 11 -12.07 7.74 28.18
CA ALA A 11 -12.26 7.21 26.85
C ALA A 11 -10.95 7.20 26.08
N GLY A 12 -10.95 6.41 25.02
CA GLY A 12 -9.84 6.30 24.10
C GLY A 12 -9.54 4.86 23.73
N THR A 13 -8.58 4.74 22.82
CA THR A 13 -8.05 3.45 22.38
C THR A 13 -6.79 3.14 23.18
N TYR A 14 -6.83 2.02 23.89
CA TYR A 14 -5.73 1.55 24.72
C TYR A 14 -5.14 0.30 24.11
N TYR A 15 -3.81 0.28 24.04
CA TYR A 15 -3.03 -0.84 23.55
C TYR A 15 -2.33 -1.47 24.74
N PHE A 16 -2.39 -2.80 24.83
CA PHE A 16 -1.57 -3.54 25.78
C PHE A 16 -1.07 -4.82 25.14
N SER A 17 0.19 -5.13 25.41
CA SER A 17 0.85 -6.35 24.98
C SER A 17 0.84 -7.33 26.14
N ILE A 18 0.43 -8.56 25.88
CA ILE A 18 0.59 -9.68 26.80
C ILE A 18 1.81 -10.46 26.34
N GLU A 19 2.78 -10.59 27.22
CA GLU A 19 3.91 -11.49 27.05
C GLU A 19 3.76 -12.68 28.00
N ALA A 20 3.89 -13.89 27.46
CA ALA A 20 3.93 -15.11 28.23
C ALA A 20 5.22 -15.86 27.89
N SER A 21 6.04 -16.15 28.91
CA SER A 21 7.30 -16.87 28.73
C SER A 21 7.44 -18.04 29.71
N ASN A 22 8.18 -19.05 29.26
CA ASN A 22 8.69 -20.14 30.10
C ASN A 22 10.18 -20.34 29.78
N SER A 23 10.80 -21.38 30.36
CA SER A 23 12.23 -21.66 30.15
C SER A 23 12.61 -22.04 28.71
N VAL A 24 11.63 -22.18 27.80
CA VAL A 24 11.82 -22.65 26.43
C VAL A 24 11.45 -21.57 25.41
N SER A 25 10.41 -20.79 25.66
CA SER A 25 9.85 -19.86 24.67
C SER A 25 9.15 -18.67 25.29
N THR A 26 9.07 -17.59 24.51
CA THR A 26 8.23 -16.43 24.76
C THR A 26 7.21 -16.30 23.65
N SER A 27 5.99 -15.90 24.01
CA SER A 27 4.93 -15.53 23.09
C SER A 27 4.44 -14.13 23.43
N HIS A 28 4.17 -13.32 22.40
CA HIS A 28 3.62 -11.98 22.53
C HIS A 28 2.27 -11.93 21.81
N VAL A 29 1.30 -11.24 22.41
CA VAL A 29 0.03 -10.92 21.77
C VAL A 29 -0.38 -9.49 22.11
N ASP A 30 -0.69 -8.71 21.08
CA ASP A 30 -1.15 -7.33 21.23
C ASP A 30 -2.67 -7.28 21.21
N TYR A 31 -3.25 -6.63 22.22
CA TYR A 31 -4.67 -6.38 22.34
C TYR A 31 -4.96 -4.90 22.32
N MET A 32 -6.11 -4.57 21.73
CA MET A 32 -6.67 -3.23 21.73
C MET A 32 -8.02 -3.26 22.44
N ILE A 33 -8.21 -2.32 23.37
CA ILE A 33 -9.51 -2.04 23.98
C ILE A 33 -9.87 -0.59 23.65
N THR A 34 -11.05 -0.40 23.07
CA THR A 34 -11.61 0.95 22.87
C THR A 34 -12.66 1.20 23.94
N ILE A 35 -12.45 2.25 24.72
CA ILE A 35 -13.43 2.78 25.66
C ILE A 35 -14.07 3.99 25.00
N ALA A 36 -15.38 3.93 24.78
CA ALA A 36 -16.11 5.05 24.23
C ALA A 36 -16.28 6.18 25.26
N ASP A 37 -16.39 7.41 24.78
CA ASP A 37 -16.77 8.57 25.60
C ASP A 37 -18.19 8.44 26.17
N GLU A 38 -18.54 9.31 27.13
CA GLU A 38 -19.93 9.53 27.54
C GLU A 38 -20.74 9.97 26.30
N GLY A 39 -21.37 9.00 25.62
CA GLY A 39 -22.00 9.18 24.32
C GLY A 39 -21.78 8.03 23.34
N GLY A 40 -20.83 7.13 23.59
CA GLY A 40 -20.65 5.89 22.81
C GLY A 40 -19.90 6.05 21.48
N THR A 41 -19.18 7.14 21.26
CA THR A 41 -18.46 7.37 20.00
C THR A 41 -17.11 6.64 20.00
N ILE A 42 -16.99 5.63 19.15
CA ILE A 42 -15.70 5.07 18.72
C ILE A 42 -15.17 5.92 17.57
N GLU A 43 -13.96 6.47 17.71
CA GLU A 43 -13.33 7.18 16.59
C GLU A 43 -13.13 6.23 15.41
N PRO A 44 -13.56 6.60 14.19
CA PRO A 44 -13.36 5.77 13.00
C PRO A 44 -11.88 5.67 12.66
N TYR A 45 -11.41 4.45 12.34
CA TYR A 45 -10.12 4.31 11.69
C TYR A 45 -10.08 5.12 10.38
N LYS A 46 -8.88 5.46 9.96
CA LYS A 46 -8.62 6.18 8.72
C LYS A 46 -7.30 5.73 8.10
N PHE A 47 -7.19 5.95 6.80
CA PHE A 47 -5.91 5.92 6.12
C PHE A 47 -5.09 7.14 6.56
N THR A 48 -3.87 6.90 7.02
CA THR A 48 -2.88 7.92 7.42
C THR A 48 -1.86 8.17 6.33
N LYS A 49 -1.71 7.24 5.37
CA LYS A 49 -0.93 7.37 4.13
C LYS A 49 -1.64 6.64 3.01
N GLY A 50 -1.33 7.00 1.76
CA GLY A 50 -1.90 6.31 0.60
C GLY A 50 -3.03 7.06 -0.10
N ALA A 51 -3.54 8.16 0.46
CA ALA A 51 -4.64 8.89 -0.15
C ALA A 51 -4.18 9.67 -1.40
N ASP A 52 -5.05 9.69 -2.42
CA ASP A 52 -4.97 10.52 -3.63
C ASP A 52 -3.66 10.35 -4.44
N GLN A 53 -3.01 9.20 -4.33
CA GLN A 53 -1.81 8.90 -5.12
C GLN A 53 -2.15 8.35 -6.49
N ASP A 54 -1.28 8.66 -7.45
CA ASP A 54 -1.38 8.21 -8.83
C ASP A 54 -0.47 7.01 -9.06
N TRP A 55 -0.98 6.04 -9.82
CA TRP A 55 -0.22 4.91 -10.31
C TRP A 55 -0.35 4.80 -11.82
N GLU A 56 0.78 4.80 -12.51
CA GLU A 56 0.82 4.74 -13.97
C GLU A 56 0.56 3.32 -14.48
N GLN A 57 -0.40 3.18 -15.39
CA GLN A 57 -0.82 1.90 -15.93
C GLN A 57 0.32 1.19 -16.65
N GLY A 58 0.58 -0.07 -16.27
CA GLY A 58 1.67 -0.86 -16.83
C GLY A 58 3.01 -0.70 -16.11
N SER A 59 3.10 0.21 -15.11
CA SER A 59 4.25 0.32 -14.22
C SER A 59 4.55 -0.99 -13.48
N SER A 60 5.81 -1.17 -13.08
CA SER A 60 6.22 -2.23 -12.16
C SER A 60 6.19 -1.78 -10.70
N ALA A 61 5.76 -0.55 -10.41
CA ALA A 61 5.66 -0.02 -9.05
C ALA A 61 4.49 -0.67 -8.28
N ALA A 62 4.68 -0.87 -6.99
CA ALA A 62 3.60 -1.19 -6.05
C ALA A 62 3.03 0.10 -5.45
N LEU A 63 1.81 0.04 -4.90
CA LEU A 63 1.23 1.14 -4.11
C LEU A 63 1.23 0.81 -2.63
N TYR A 64 1.56 1.79 -1.80
CA TYR A 64 1.66 1.65 -0.35
C TYR A 64 0.58 2.48 0.36
N PHE A 65 -0.09 1.86 1.33
CA PHE A 65 -1.08 2.49 2.19
C PHE A 65 -0.80 2.19 3.66
N GLU A 66 -1.24 3.06 4.55
CA GLU A 66 -1.16 2.85 5.99
C GLU A 66 -2.45 3.35 6.64
N THR A 67 -3.01 2.57 7.57
CA THR A 67 -4.17 2.98 8.37
C THR A 67 -3.80 3.05 9.85
N ASP A 68 -4.53 3.80 10.66
CA ASP A 68 -4.37 3.77 12.13
C ASP A 68 -5.11 2.59 12.81
N GLY A 69 -5.73 1.70 12.04
CA GLY A 69 -6.28 0.45 12.53
C GLY A 69 -5.19 -0.58 12.88
N PRO A 70 -5.38 -1.44 13.90
CA PRO A 70 -4.40 -2.44 14.30
C PRO A 70 -4.39 -3.63 13.34
N TYR A 71 -3.19 -4.05 12.91
CA TYR A 71 -3.05 -5.24 12.06
C TYR A 71 -3.62 -6.52 12.70
N SER A 72 -3.57 -6.66 14.04
CA SER A 72 -4.04 -7.86 14.75
C SER A 72 -5.54 -8.16 14.57
N ILE A 73 -6.32 -7.16 14.18
CA ILE A 73 -7.76 -7.28 13.92
C ILE A 73 -8.12 -6.94 12.47
N PHE A 74 -7.14 -6.79 11.58
CA PHE A 74 -7.36 -6.69 10.15
C PHE A 74 -7.94 -8.02 9.63
N LYS A 75 -8.91 -7.93 8.72
CA LYS A 75 -9.53 -9.10 8.07
C LYS A 75 -9.07 -9.20 6.62
N GLU A 76 -9.53 -8.27 5.80
CA GLU A 76 -9.52 -8.38 4.34
C GLU A 76 -9.39 -6.99 3.72
N LEU A 77 -8.91 -6.97 2.48
CA LEU A 77 -8.81 -5.77 1.66
C LEU A 77 -9.81 -5.79 0.52
N TYR A 78 -10.35 -4.63 0.17
CA TYR A 78 -11.27 -4.46 -0.94
C TYR A 78 -10.82 -3.32 -1.84
N ILE A 79 -10.92 -3.51 -3.16
CA ILE A 79 -10.80 -2.46 -4.18
C ILE A 79 -12.14 -2.34 -4.90
N ASP A 80 -12.72 -1.14 -4.93
CA ASP A 80 -14.04 -0.86 -5.50
C ASP A 80 -15.16 -1.79 -5.02
N GLY A 81 -15.06 -2.23 -3.75
CA GLY A 81 -16.01 -3.16 -3.13
C GLY A 81 -15.80 -4.63 -3.50
N VAL A 82 -14.79 -4.96 -4.31
CA VAL A 82 -14.39 -6.35 -4.61
C VAL A 82 -13.26 -6.77 -3.68
N GLN A 83 -13.42 -7.92 -3.03
CA GLN A 83 -12.38 -8.49 -2.18
C GLN A 83 -11.13 -8.81 -2.99
N VAL A 84 -9.98 -8.40 -2.47
CA VAL A 84 -8.67 -8.67 -3.06
C VAL A 84 -8.17 -10.02 -2.56
N ASP A 85 -7.60 -10.82 -3.47
CA ASP A 85 -6.91 -12.06 -3.11
C ASP A 85 -5.70 -11.77 -2.20
N GLU A 86 -5.48 -12.58 -1.17
CA GLU A 86 -4.37 -12.41 -0.21
C GLU A 86 -3.00 -12.48 -0.90
N ASP A 87 -2.87 -13.18 -2.03
CA ASP A 87 -1.62 -13.26 -2.79
C ASP A 87 -1.31 -11.95 -3.56
N LEU A 88 -2.29 -11.07 -3.72
CA LEU A 88 -2.17 -9.83 -4.49
C LEU A 88 -1.84 -8.59 -3.64
N TYR A 89 -1.68 -8.74 -2.33
CA TYR A 89 -1.22 -7.68 -1.43
C TYR A 89 -0.43 -8.23 -0.24
N THR A 90 0.28 -7.36 0.46
CA THR A 90 0.88 -7.70 1.75
C THR A 90 0.33 -6.81 2.86
N ALA A 91 0.14 -7.39 4.05
CA ALA A 91 -0.24 -6.67 5.26
C ALA A 91 0.66 -7.11 6.43
N TRP A 92 1.15 -6.17 7.25
CA TRP A 92 2.11 -6.49 8.33
C TRP A 92 2.10 -5.49 9.50
N PHE A 93 2.84 -5.84 10.56
CA PHE A 93 2.61 -5.40 11.95
C PHE A 93 2.82 -3.90 12.27
N GLY A 94 2.07 -3.46 13.29
CA GLY A 94 1.89 -2.08 13.72
C GLY A 94 0.47 -1.60 13.42
N SER A 95 0.33 -0.30 13.10
CA SER A 95 -0.68 0.19 12.15
C SER A 95 -0.78 -0.75 10.93
N THR A 96 -1.96 -1.00 10.36
CA THR A 96 -2.08 -1.85 9.17
C THR A 96 -1.39 -1.17 7.98
N LYS A 97 -0.23 -1.70 7.59
CA LYS A 97 0.54 -1.29 6.41
C LYS A 97 0.22 -2.22 5.27
N LEU A 98 -0.32 -1.66 4.20
CA LEU A 98 -0.81 -2.40 3.04
C LEU A 98 0.08 -2.08 1.84
N THR A 99 0.38 -3.08 1.02
CA THR A 99 1.08 -2.88 -0.24
C THR A 99 0.38 -3.67 -1.33
N LEU A 100 -0.14 -2.98 -2.35
CA LEU A 100 -0.80 -3.60 -3.49
C LEU A 100 0.24 -4.05 -4.50
N SER A 101 0.13 -5.29 -4.99
CA SER A 101 1.01 -5.81 -6.02
C SER A 101 0.84 -5.07 -7.35
N PRO A 102 1.90 -4.91 -8.16
CA PRO A 102 1.77 -4.39 -9.52
C PRO A 102 0.83 -5.24 -10.39
N GLU A 103 0.75 -6.54 -10.14
CA GLU A 103 -0.12 -7.45 -10.87
C GLU A 103 -1.59 -7.11 -10.68
N LEU A 104 -2.03 -6.84 -9.45
CA LEU A 104 -3.37 -6.33 -9.16
C LEU A 104 -3.62 -5.00 -9.86
N LEU A 105 -2.70 -4.05 -9.70
CA LEU A 105 -2.87 -2.69 -10.22
C LEU A 105 -3.03 -2.66 -11.75
N LYS A 106 -2.34 -3.57 -12.47
CA LYS A 106 -2.48 -3.73 -13.93
C LYS A 106 -3.85 -4.22 -14.38
N THR A 107 -4.65 -4.81 -13.50
CA THR A 107 -6.02 -5.27 -13.83
C THR A 107 -7.06 -4.16 -13.74
N LEU A 108 -6.73 -3.05 -13.07
CA LEU A 108 -7.63 -1.93 -12.85
C LEU A 108 -7.78 -1.08 -14.11
N SER A 109 -8.97 -0.52 -14.29
CA SER A 109 -9.25 0.45 -15.36
C SER A 109 -8.54 1.78 -15.10
N LEU A 110 -8.48 2.65 -16.10
CA LEU A 110 -8.05 4.04 -15.88
C LEU A 110 -9.09 4.78 -15.04
N GLY A 111 -8.63 5.64 -14.13
CA GLY A 111 -9.47 6.50 -13.31
C GLY A 111 -9.27 6.32 -11.80
N GLN A 112 -10.21 6.86 -11.03
CA GLN A 112 -10.18 6.79 -9.57
C GLN A 112 -10.71 5.45 -9.06
N HIS A 113 -9.99 4.86 -8.11
CA HIS A 113 -10.31 3.60 -7.44
C HIS A 113 -10.39 3.82 -5.93
N THR A 114 -11.24 3.06 -5.26
CA THR A 114 -11.40 3.10 -3.79
C THR A 114 -10.77 1.88 -3.16
N ILE A 115 -9.88 2.09 -2.18
CA ILE A 115 -9.36 1.03 -1.30
C ILE A 115 -10.08 1.08 0.04
N MET A 116 -10.47 -0.08 0.57
CA MET A 116 -11.12 -0.24 1.87
C MET A 116 -10.50 -1.41 2.64
N ALA A 117 -10.15 -1.17 3.91
CA ALA A 117 -9.69 -2.22 4.81
C ALA A 117 -10.82 -2.64 5.76
N ASP A 118 -11.15 -3.93 5.83
CA ASP A 118 -12.14 -4.46 6.78
C ASP A 118 -11.48 -4.96 8.07
N TYR A 119 -12.13 -4.71 9.19
CA TYR A 119 -11.65 -5.05 10.53
C TYR A 119 -12.65 -5.92 11.30
N GLN A 120 -12.14 -6.70 12.25
CA GLN A 120 -12.98 -7.59 13.07
C GLN A 120 -14.01 -6.86 13.92
N ASN A 121 -13.71 -5.64 14.33
CA ASN A 121 -14.62 -4.76 15.09
C ASN A 121 -15.68 -4.08 14.22
N GLY A 122 -15.71 -4.33 12.90
CA GLY A 122 -16.68 -3.78 11.96
C GLY A 122 -16.33 -2.40 11.40
N GLN A 123 -15.20 -1.80 11.79
CA GLN A 123 -14.73 -0.56 11.20
C GLN A 123 -14.15 -0.81 9.79
N LYS A 124 -14.43 0.11 8.87
CA LYS A 124 -14.08 -0.03 7.45
C LYS A 124 -13.57 1.30 6.88
N PRO A 125 -12.36 1.75 7.28
CA PRO A 125 -11.76 2.92 6.65
C PRO A 125 -11.61 2.71 5.14
N SER A 126 -11.79 3.78 4.38
CA SER A 126 -11.55 3.81 2.94
C SER A 126 -10.81 5.08 2.53
N THR A 127 -10.07 4.99 1.44
CA THR A 127 -9.50 6.16 0.72
C THR A 127 -9.48 5.88 -0.77
N VAL A 128 -9.03 6.86 -1.56
CA VAL A 128 -8.95 6.75 -3.02
C VAL A 128 -7.51 6.84 -3.52
N PHE A 129 -7.27 6.28 -4.70
CA PHE A 129 -6.06 6.42 -5.50
C PHE A 129 -6.45 6.44 -6.98
N ASN A 130 -5.58 6.89 -7.88
CA ASN A 130 -5.88 6.92 -9.31
C ASN A 130 -4.95 5.98 -10.08
N VAL A 131 -5.51 5.34 -11.10
CA VAL A 131 -4.77 4.66 -12.16
C VAL A 131 -4.75 5.59 -13.37
N THR A 132 -3.57 6.09 -13.71
CA THR A 132 -3.36 7.03 -14.81
C THR A 132 -2.79 6.32 -16.03
N GLU A 133 -2.94 6.91 -17.21
CA GLU A 133 -2.24 6.39 -18.39
C GLU A 133 -0.73 6.46 -18.18
N ALA A 134 0.00 5.44 -18.62
CA ALA A 134 1.44 5.56 -18.74
C ALA A 134 1.75 6.80 -19.60
N SER A 135 2.64 7.65 -19.10
CA SER A 135 3.17 8.73 -19.90
C SER A 135 3.98 8.13 -21.05
N SER A 136 3.33 7.88 -22.18
CA SER A 136 4.05 7.78 -23.44
C SER A 136 4.38 9.20 -23.83
N GLU A 137 5.62 9.66 -23.59
CA GLU A 137 6.10 10.73 -24.45
C GLU A 137 5.98 10.20 -25.88
N PRO A 138 5.12 10.79 -26.73
CA PRO A 138 4.95 10.29 -28.07
C PRO A 138 6.32 10.36 -28.74
N LYS A 139 6.71 9.29 -29.45
CA LYS A 139 7.88 9.32 -30.34
C LYS A 139 7.81 10.64 -31.11
N PRO A 140 8.75 11.57 -30.90
CA PRO A 140 8.68 12.85 -31.56
C PRO A 140 8.73 12.59 -33.06
N SER A 141 7.89 13.28 -33.83
CA SER A 141 7.87 13.16 -35.29
C SER A 141 9.25 13.43 -35.91
N LYS A 142 10.09 14.17 -35.19
CA LYS A 142 11.51 14.34 -35.44
C LYS A 142 12.25 14.69 -34.14
N CYS A 143 13.42 14.11 -33.92
CA CYS A 143 14.33 14.54 -32.88
C CYS A 143 14.95 15.91 -33.20
N LEU A 144 15.32 16.68 -32.17
CA LEU A 144 15.94 17.98 -32.34
C LEU A 144 17.40 17.81 -32.80
N GLY A 145 17.79 18.54 -33.85
CA GLY A 145 19.17 18.52 -34.35
C GLY A 145 19.53 17.21 -35.08
N ASP A 146 20.69 16.68 -34.75
CA ASP A 146 21.29 15.43 -35.26
C ASP A 146 20.99 14.20 -34.40
N ALA A 147 20.24 14.37 -33.31
CA ALA A 147 19.78 13.26 -32.49
C ALA A 147 18.86 12.32 -33.29
N TYR A 148 18.91 11.02 -32.98
CA TYR A 148 18.02 10.00 -33.53
C TYR A 148 17.20 9.34 -32.42
N TRP A 149 16.04 8.80 -32.79
CA TRP A 149 15.20 8.04 -31.85
C TRP A 149 15.80 6.66 -31.60
N ASP A 150 16.24 6.40 -30.38
CA ASP A 150 16.65 5.06 -29.96
C ASP A 150 15.41 4.32 -29.40
N GLU A 151 15.04 3.21 -30.05
CA GLU A 151 13.87 2.42 -29.65
C GLU A 151 14.04 1.69 -28.33
N LYS A 152 15.29 1.37 -27.93
CA LYS A 152 15.59 0.73 -26.65
C LYS A 152 15.57 1.75 -25.51
N ALA A 153 16.12 2.94 -25.74
CA ALA A 153 16.16 4.01 -24.75
C ALA A 153 14.85 4.79 -24.67
N GLN A 154 13.95 4.63 -25.67
CA GLN A 154 12.73 5.42 -25.83
C GLN A 154 12.98 6.94 -25.74
N ALA A 155 14.11 7.38 -26.29
CA ALA A 155 14.57 8.76 -26.19
C ALA A 155 15.35 9.18 -27.46
N CYS A 156 15.41 10.48 -27.71
CA CYS A 156 16.33 11.03 -28.70
C CYS A 156 17.75 11.06 -28.13
N VAL A 157 18.69 10.39 -28.79
CA VAL A 157 20.10 10.32 -28.39
C VAL A 157 21.00 10.89 -29.48
N VAL A 158 22.11 11.51 -29.10
CA VAL A 158 23.17 11.93 -30.02
C VAL A 158 24.18 10.80 -30.11
N TYR A 159 24.57 10.44 -31.34
CA TYR A 159 25.61 9.43 -31.56
C TYR A 159 26.95 9.96 -31.02
N ASP A 160 27.52 9.28 -30.02
CA ASP A 160 28.92 9.49 -29.61
C ASP A 160 29.83 8.50 -30.37
N PRO A 161 30.58 8.95 -31.40
CA PRO A 161 31.50 8.09 -32.15
C PRO A 161 32.64 7.51 -31.32
N SER A 162 32.86 7.96 -30.08
CA SER A 162 33.94 7.48 -29.22
C SER A 162 33.61 6.21 -28.44
N GLU A 163 32.32 5.81 -28.38
CA GLU A 163 31.86 4.61 -27.64
C GLU A 163 31.67 3.35 -28.51
N ILE A 164 32.08 3.37 -29.78
CA ILE A 164 32.00 2.16 -30.63
C ILE A 164 32.84 1.07 -29.95
N PRO A 165 32.24 -0.06 -29.49
CA PRO A 165 33.03 -1.16 -28.99
C PRO A 165 33.93 -1.62 -30.13
N ASP A 166 35.24 -1.62 -29.87
CA ASP A 166 36.24 -2.13 -30.79
C ASP A 166 35.85 -3.57 -31.17
N THR A 167 35.20 -3.71 -32.31
CA THR A 167 34.81 -5.00 -32.89
C THR A 167 35.96 -5.60 -33.69
N SER A 168 37.21 -5.29 -33.29
CA SER A 168 38.39 -6.08 -33.64
C SER A 168 38.30 -7.47 -32.99
N VAL A 169 37.37 -8.27 -33.48
CA VAL A 169 37.44 -9.73 -33.37
C VAL A 169 38.62 -10.15 -34.26
N LYS A 170 39.66 -10.63 -33.60
CA LYS A 170 40.77 -11.38 -34.20
C LYS A 170 40.32 -12.74 -34.71
#